data_AF-A0AAW2LPB0-F1
#
_entry.id   AF-A0AAW2LPB0-F1
#
_cell.length_a   1.000
_cell.length_b   1.000
_cell.length_c   1.000
_cell.angle_alpha   90.00
_cell.angle_beta   90.00
_cell.angle_gamma   90.00
#
_symmetry.space_group_name_H-M   'P 1'
#
loop_
_entity.id
_entity.type
_entity.pdbx_description
1 polymer ?
#
loop_
_entity_poly.entity_id
_entity_poly.type
_entity_poly.pdbx_seq_one_letter_code
_entity_poly.pdbx_strand_id
1 'polypeptide(L)'
;MADSDNESGGHRDHNETSPREQDRFLPIANVSRIMKKALPANAKISKDAKETVQECVSEFISFITGEASDKCQRRREKQSTATICCGR
;
A
#
# COMPACT_ATOMS: atom_id res chain seq x y z
N MET A 1 -17.13 -26.32 -40.54
CA MET A 1 -15.91 -25.83 -39.89
C MET A 1 -15.84 -24.35 -40.20
N ALA A 2 -16.07 -23.51 -39.20
CA ALA A 2 -15.98 -22.06 -39.33
C ALA A 2 -15.06 -21.59 -38.19
N ASP A 3 -13.86 -21.18 -38.56
CA ASP A 3 -12.93 -20.44 -37.72
C ASP A 3 -13.51 -19.04 -37.47
N SER A 4 -13.64 -18.69 -36.20
CA SER A 4 -13.83 -17.31 -35.76
C SER A 4 -12.90 -17.07 -34.59
N ASP A 5 -11.70 -16.59 -34.91
CA ASP A 5 -10.70 -16.10 -33.96
C ASP A 5 -11.29 -14.92 -33.16
N ASN A 6 -11.58 -15.19 -31.89
CA ASN A 6 -12.01 -14.19 -30.92
C ASN A 6 -10.77 -13.62 -30.21
N GLU A 7 -10.13 -12.64 -30.84
CA GLU A 7 -9.10 -11.79 -30.22
C GLU A 7 -9.71 -10.42 -29.93
N SER A 8 -10.22 -10.24 -28.72
CA SER A 8 -10.45 -8.91 -28.16
C SER A 8 -9.85 -8.87 -26.76
N GLY A 9 -8.54 -8.66 -26.73
CA GLY A 9 -7.79 -8.22 -25.56
C GLY A 9 -8.24 -6.82 -25.15
N GLY A 10 -9.38 -6.74 -24.48
CA GLY A 10 -9.86 -5.54 -23.81
C GLY A 10 -8.96 -5.25 -22.61
N HIS A 11 -8.10 -4.25 -22.77
CA HIS A 11 -7.27 -3.66 -21.72
C HIS A 11 -8.17 -3.25 -20.54
N ARG A 12 -8.29 -4.12 -19.52
CA ARG A 12 -8.92 -3.77 -18.25
C ARG A 12 -7.99 -2.82 -17.52
N ASP A 13 -8.16 -1.54 -17.79
CA ASP A 13 -7.69 -0.47 -16.92
C ASP A 13 -8.41 -0.65 -15.58
N HIS A 14 -7.82 -1.45 -14.68
CA HIS A 14 -8.26 -1.62 -13.31
C HIS A 14 -7.96 -0.33 -12.52
N ASN A 15 -8.69 0.74 -12.86
CA ASN A 15 -8.86 1.90 -12.01
C ASN A 15 -10.22 1.86 -11.28
N GLU A 16 -10.87 0.69 -11.22
CA GLU A 16 -12.07 0.45 -10.43
C GLU A 16 -11.71 0.12 -8.97
N THR A 17 -10.72 0.80 -8.39
CA THR A 17 -10.57 0.84 -6.94
C THR A 17 -11.44 1.96 -6.44
N SER A 18 -12.30 1.67 -5.47
CA SER A 18 -13.17 2.73 -4.92
C SER A 18 -12.29 3.87 -4.40
N PRO A 19 -12.72 5.14 -4.46
CA PRO A 19 -11.94 6.26 -3.93
C PRO A 19 -11.49 6.03 -2.47
N ARG A 20 -12.28 5.26 -1.72
CA ARG A 20 -12.00 4.86 -0.33
C ARG A 20 -10.85 3.86 -0.19
N GLU A 21 -10.58 3.05 -1.20
CA GLU A 21 -9.44 2.12 -1.22
C GLU A 21 -8.16 2.85 -1.61
N GLN A 22 -8.25 3.83 -2.51
CA GLN A 22 -7.08 4.65 -2.88
C GLN A 22 -6.52 5.44 -1.70
N ASP A 23 -7.38 5.91 -0.79
CA ASP A 23 -6.96 6.60 0.45
C ASP A 23 -6.08 5.73 1.37
N ARG A 24 -6.15 4.40 1.25
CA ARG A 24 -5.35 3.47 2.08
C ARG A 24 -3.96 3.21 1.53
N PHE A 25 -3.73 3.50 0.25
CA PHE A 25 -2.49 3.20 -0.44
C PHE A 25 -1.69 4.48 -0.70
N LEU A 26 -0.37 4.38 -0.67
CA LEU A 26 0.47 5.46 -1.17
C LEU A 26 0.37 5.53 -2.70
N PRO A 27 0.47 6.74 -3.32
CA PRO A 27 0.48 6.85 -4.77
C PRO A 27 1.54 5.96 -5.41
N ILE A 28 1.16 5.15 -6.40
CA ILE A 28 2.05 4.17 -7.06
C ILE A 28 3.31 4.81 -7.66
N ALA A 29 3.23 6.08 -8.07
CA ALA A 29 4.35 6.86 -8.56
C ALA A 29 5.44 7.07 -7.49
N ASN A 30 5.03 7.28 -6.24
CA ASN A 30 5.95 7.46 -5.12
C ASN A 30 6.64 6.13 -4.78
N VAL A 31 5.88 5.03 -4.75
CA VAL A 31 6.41 3.66 -4.56
C VAL A 31 7.44 3.34 -5.65
N SER A 32 7.06 3.50 -6.91
CA SER A 32 7.94 3.28 -8.07
C SER A 32 9.23 4.11 -8.03
N ARG A 33 9.13 5.40 -7.65
CA ARG A 33 10.30 6.29 -7.51
C ARG A 33 11.28 5.78 -6.45
N ILE A 34 10.78 5.29 -5.31
CA ILE A 34 11.63 4.77 -4.23
C ILE A 34 12.24 3.44 -4.63
N MET A 35 11.46 2.50 -5.17
CA MET A 35 11.96 1.21 -5.63
C MET A 35 13.10 1.37 -6.64
N LYS A 36 12.98 2.32 -7.59
CA LYS A 36 14.03 2.62 -8.57
C LYS A 36 15.34 3.10 -7.96
N LYS A 37 15.34 3.75 -6.79
CA LYS A 37 16.57 4.21 -6.12
C LYS A 37 17.46 3.06 -5.67
N ALA A 38 16.89 1.87 -5.44
CA ALA A 38 17.62 0.66 -5.07
C ALA A 38 18.11 -0.13 -6.30
N LEU A 39 17.86 0.34 -7.51
CA LEU A 39 18.14 -0.38 -8.75
C LEU A 39 19.07 0.43 -9.67
N PRO A 40 19.75 -0.23 -10.64
CA PRO A 40 20.48 0.46 -11.69
C PRO A 40 19.58 1.39 -12.53
N ALA A 41 20.16 2.44 -13.11
CA ALA A 41 19.41 3.50 -13.82
C ALA A 41 18.44 3.01 -14.91
N ASN A 42 18.78 1.91 -15.60
CA ASN A 42 18.02 1.36 -16.71
C ASN A 42 17.10 0.19 -16.31
N ALA A 43 17.01 -0.13 -15.01
CA ALA A 43 16.18 -1.22 -14.55
C ALA A 43 14.68 -0.90 -14.74
N LYS A 44 13.93 -1.91 -15.19
CA LYS A 44 12.47 -1.85 -15.32
C LYS A 44 11.85 -2.61 -14.15
N ILE A 45 10.70 -2.11 -13.68
CA ILE A 45 9.91 -2.73 -12.61
C ILE A 45 8.55 -3.04 -13.23
N SER A 46 8.11 -4.30 -13.12
CA SER A 46 6.79 -4.72 -13.62
C SER A 46 5.66 -3.99 -12.89
N LYS A 47 4.47 -4.00 -13.48
CA LYS A 47 3.27 -3.44 -12.84
C LYS A 47 2.98 -4.18 -11.53
N ASP A 48 2.92 -5.50 -11.60
CA ASP A 48 2.62 -6.38 -10.45
C ASP A 48 3.59 -6.15 -9.29
N ALA A 49 4.90 -6.01 -9.57
CA ALA A 49 5.87 -5.75 -8.51
C ALA A 49 5.62 -4.40 -7.79
N LYS A 50 5.15 -3.37 -8.50
CA LYS A 50 4.80 -2.09 -7.87
C LYS A 50 3.54 -2.21 -7.02
N GLU A 51 2.54 -2.95 -7.49
CA GLU A 51 1.28 -3.19 -6.78
C GLU A 51 1.52 -4.04 -5.53
N THR A 52 2.28 -5.13 -5.62
CA THR A 52 2.68 -5.94 -4.45
C THR A 52 3.41 -5.09 -3.41
N VAL A 53 4.36 -4.26 -3.82
CA VAL A 53 5.08 -3.42 -2.86
C VAL A 53 4.18 -2.33 -2.26
N GLN A 54 3.22 -1.79 -3.01
CA GLN A 54 2.24 -0.84 -2.49
C GLN A 54 1.36 -1.48 -1.40
N GLU A 55 0.91 -2.72 -1.61
CA GLU A 55 0.19 -3.51 -0.61
C GLU A 55 1.06 -3.77 0.63
N CYS A 56 2.27 -4.30 0.43
CA CYS A 56 3.20 -4.60 1.53
C CYS A 56 3.55 -3.38 2.38
N VAL A 57 3.75 -2.21 1.77
CA VAL A 57 4.05 -0.97 2.52
C VAL A 57 2.87 -0.54 3.36
N SER A 58 1.65 -0.73 2.87
CA SER A 58 0.43 -0.36 3.60
C SER A 58 0.18 -1.30 4.79
N GLU A 59 0.45 -2.60 4.60
CA GLU A 59 0.47 -3.57 5.70
C GLU A 59 1.57 -3.24 6.72
N PHE A 60 2.78 -2.89 6.27
CA PHE A 60 3.89 -2.52 7.15
C PHE A 60 3.56 -1.29 8.02
N ILE A 61 2.94 -0.26 7.44
CA ILE A 61 2.48 0.91 8.20
C ILE A 61 1.45 0.47 9.25
N SER A 62 0.50 -0.36 8.86
CA SER A 62 -0.54 -0.86 9.77
C SER A 62 0.05 -1.70 10.91
N PHE A 63 1.03 -2.54 10.62
CA PHE A 63 1.75 -3.34 11.61
C PHE A 63 2.48 -2.48 12.64
N ILE A 64 3.31 -1.53 12.18
CA ILE A 64 4.10 -0.67 13.07
C ILE A 64 3.19 0.24 13.91
N THR A 65 2.15 0.80 13.31
CA THR A 65 1.19 1.67 14.02
C THR A 65 0.30 0.91 14.99
N GLY A 66 -0.08 -0.34 14.65
CA GLY A 66 -0.79 -1.25 15.55
C GLY A 66 0.02 -1.58 16.80
N GLU A 67 1.28 -2.01 16.62
CA GLU A 67 2.19 -2.31 17.72
C GLU A 67 2.45 -1.11 18.65
N ALA A 68 2.57 0.10 18.07
CA ALA A 68 2.71 1.32 18.85
C ALA A 68 1.43 1.64 19.65
N SER A 69 0.26 1.49 19.02
CA SER A 69 -1.05 1.72 19.65
C SER A 69 -1.29 0.76 20.80
N ASP A 70 -1.00 -0.53 20.64
CA ASP A 70 -1.16 -1.55 21.68
C ASP A 70 -0.27 -1.28 22.90
N LYS A 71 0.95 -0.80 22.67
CA LYS A 71 1.87 -0.41 23.75
C LYS A 71 1.38 0.84 24.48
N CYS A 72 0.86 1.83 23.74
CA CYS A 72 0.26 3.03 24.31
C CYS A 72 -1.00 2.70 25.13
N GLN A 73 -1.88 1.84 24.62
CA GLN A 73 -3.11 1.45 25.30
C GLN A 73 -2.83 0.64 26.58
N ARG A 74 -1.90 -0.33 26.53
CA ARG A 74 -1.49 -1.08 27.73
C ARG A 74 -0.81 -0.21 28.79
N ARG A 75 -0.13 0.87 28.39
CA ARG A 75 0.39 1.89 29.33
C ARG A 75 -0.74 2.76 29.88
N ARG A 76 -1.76 3.09 29.08
CA ARG A 76 -2.93 3.87 29.49
C ARG A 76 -3.80 3.14 30.52
N GLU A 77 -4.02 1.84 30.36
CA GLU A 77 -4.78 1.02 31.33
C GLU A 77 -4.08 0.90 32.68
N LYS A 78 -2.75 1.00 32.71
CA LYS A 78 -1.95 1.00 33.96
C LYS A 78 -1.79 2.38 34.60
N GLN A 79 -2.02 3.46 33.85
CA GLN A 79 -1.83 4.84 34.31
C GLN A 79 -3.15 5.60 34.25
N SER A 80 -4.02 5.37 35.25
CA SER A 80 -5.11 6.30 35.59
C SER A 80 -4.54 7.55 36.26
N THR A 81 -3.80 8.36 35.51
CA THR A 81 -3.54 9.77 35.85
C THR A 81 -2.94 10.46 34.62
N ALA A 82 -3.68 11.45 34.14
CA ALA A 82 -3.47 12.22 32.92
C ALA A 82 -2.02 12.70 32.73
N THR A 83 -1.42 12.41 31.57
CA THR A 83 -0.59 13.32 30.76
C THR A 83 -0.21 12.62 29.44
N ILE A 84 -0.78 13.12 28.34
CA ILE A 84 -0.16 13.26 27.01
C ILE A 84 0.61 12.04 26.46
N CYS A 85 -0.05 11.20 25.65
CA CYS A 85 0.64 10.30 24.71
C CYS A 85 0.03 10.27 23.29
N CYS A 86 -1.06 10.98 23.01
CA CYS A 86 -1.58 11.10 21.64
C CYS A 86 -1.74 12.57 21.31
N GLY A 87 -0.67 13.17 20.79
CA GLY A 87 -0.78 14.43 20.09
C GLY A 87 -1.51 14.21 18.78
N ARG A 88 -2.78 14.57 18.75
CA ARG A 88 -3.29 15.54 17.78
C ARG A 88 -4.47 16.29 18.37
#